data_AF-A0A2V9VN08-F1
#
_entry.id   AF-A0A2V9VN08-F1
#
_cell.length_a   1.000
_cell.length_b   1.000
_cell.length_c   1.000
_cell.angle_alpha   90.00
_cell.angle_beta   90.00
_cell.angle_gamma   90.00
#
_symmetry.space_group_name_H-M   'P 1'
#
loop_
_entity.id
_entity.type
_entity.pdbx_description
1 polymer ?
#
loop_
_entity_poly.entity_id
_entity_poly.type
_entity_poly.pdbx_seq_one_letter_code
_entity_poly.pdbx_strand_id
1 'polypeptide(L)'
;MISKCANPTCSARFRYLHEGKLFRFDREAKADSQFLLGFDPALGKRSRGVEFFWLCPKCAGSLTLIYCRGVGVTTHPVHPLLKAAS
;
A
#
# COMPACT_ATOMS: atom_id res chain seq x y z
N MET A 1 10.21 -3.21 -0.82
CA MET A 1 10.57 -3.86 0.46
C MET A 1 10.13 -2.96 1.61
N ILE A 2 9.44 -3.49 2.61
CA ILE A 2 8.86 -2.71 3.71
C ILE A 2 9.90 -2.53 4.82
N SER A 3 10.17 -1.30 5.23
CA SER A 3 11.20 -1.00 6.24
C SER A 3 10.66 -0.28 7.48
N LYS A 4 9.59 0.51 7.34
CA LYS A 4 9.02 1.32 8.42
C LYS A 4 7.50 1.38 8.37
N CYS A 5 6.93 1.89 9.45
CA CYS A 5 5.51 2.20 9.55
C CYS A 5 5.11 3.21 8.45
N ALA A 6 3.97 2.96 7.81
CA ALA A 6 3.40 3.81 6.76
C ALA A 6 2.78 5.10 7.31
N ASN A 7 2.57 5.20 8.63
CA ASN A 7 2.21 6.47 9.27
C ASN A 7 3.42 7.42 9.24
N PRO A 8 3.35 8.58 8.56
CA PRO A 8 4.48 9.51 8.43
C PRO A 8 5.01 10.04 9.77
N THR A 9 4.17 10.10 10.80
CA THR A 9 4.56 10.56 12.15
C THR A 9 5.14 9.46 13.02
N CYS A 10 5.23 8.22 12.52
CA CYS A 10 5.74 7.06 13.25
C CYS A 10 7.10 6.60 12.70
N SER A 11 8.06 6.37 13.59
CA SER A 11 9.40 5.87 13.25
C SER A 11 9.60 4.38 13.49
N ALA A 12 8.52 3.64 13.80
CA ALA A 12 8.61 2.20 14.06
C ALA A 12 9.12 1.44 12.83
N ARG A 13 10.04 0.49 13.06
CA ARG A 13 10.64 -0.35 12.02
C ARG A 13 9.89 -1.67 11.89
N PHE A 14 9.77 -2.15 10.66
CA PHE A 14 9.21 -3.47 10.38
C PHE A 14 10.24 -4.54 10.76
N ARG A 15 9.92 -5.38 11.75
CA ARG A 15 10.82 -6.43 12.26
C ARG A 15 10.21 -7.82 12.08
N TYR A 16 8.95 -7.98 12.45
CA TYR A 16 8.27 -9.27 12.47
C TYR A 16 6.92 -9.18 11.75
N LEU A 17 6.61 -10.23 10.96
CA LEU A 17 5.38 -10.33 10.17
C LEU A 17 4.11 -10.41 11.02
N HIS A 18 4.20 -10.95 12.23
CA HIS A 18 3.05 -11.11 13.15
C HIS A 18 2.72 -9.83 13.93
N GLU A 19 3.55 -8.79 13.86
CA GLU A 19 3.30 -7.53 14.54
C GLU A 19 2.64 -6.53 13.59
N GLY A 20 1.54 -5.91 14.04
CA GLY A 20 0.89 -4.83 13.30
C GLY A 20 -0.01 -5.34 12.18
N LYS A 21 -0.14 -4.56 11.10
CA LYS A 21 -1.03 -4.88 9.99
C LYS A 21 -0.36 -4.59 8.65
N LEU A 22 -0.33 -5.61 7.80
CA LEU A 22 0.13 -5.51 6.41
C LEU A 22 -1.05 -5.20 5.48
N PHE A 23 -0.82 -4.26 4.59
CA PHE A 23 -1.75 -3.86 3.54
C PHE A 23 -1.12 -4.17 2.20
N ARG A 24 -1.93 -4.72 1.30
CA ARG A 24 -1.54 -5.03 -0.07
C ARG A 24 -2.37 -4.15 -1.01
N PHE A 25 -1.70 -3.39 -1.87
CA PHE A 25 -2.33 -2.60 -2.92
C PHE A 25 -1.77 -3.02 -4.27
N ASP A 26 -2.65 -3.18 -5.26
CA ASP A 26 -2.23 -3.42 -6.63
C ASP A 26 -1.94 -2.07 -7.29
N ARG A 27 -0.74 -1.91 -7.87
CA ARG A 27 -0.43 -0.73 -8.69
C ARG A 27 -1.19 -0.88 -10.01
N GLU A 28 -2.06 0.08 -10.28
CA GLU A 28 -2.61 0.25 -11.61
C GLU A 28 -1.44 0.42 -12.59
N ALA A 29 -1.41 -0.41 -13.64
CA ALA A 29 -0.45 -0.24 -14.70
C ALA A 29 -0.72 1.12 -15.33
N LYS A 30 0.21 2.08 -15.18
CA LYS A 30 0.18 3.33 -15.93
C LYS A 30 0.11 2.97 -17.41
N ALA A 31 -1.06 3.13 -18.01
CA ALA A 31 -1.31 2.91 -19.43
C ALA A 31 -0.81 4.11 -20.27
N ASP A 32 0.19 4.85 -19.76
CA ASP A 32 0.41 6.24 -20.18
C ASP A 32 1.64 6.38 -21.10
N SER A 33 2.22 5.28 -21.59
CA SER A 33 3.45 5.35 -22.42
C SER A 33 3.54 4.34 -23.56
N GLN A 34 2.56 3.46 -23.75
CA GLN A 34 2.67 2.39 -24.75
C GLN A 34 2.05 2.74 -26.11
N PHE A 35 1.45 3.92 -26.28
CA PHE A 35 0.83 4.29 -27.55
C PHE A 35 1.76 5.01 -28.53
N LEU A 36 3.02 5.30 -28.18
CA LEU A 36 3.90 6.12 -29.04
C LEU A 36 5.17 5.46 -29.55
N LEU A 37 5.54 4.24 -29.14
CA LEU A 37 6.72 3.56 -29.67
C LEU A 37 6.41 2.09 -29.90
N GLY A 38 6.62 1.65 -31.14
CA GLY A 38 6.48 0.31 -31.71
C GLY A 38 6.11 -0.82 -30.74
N PHE A 39 4.96 -1.45 -31.00
CA PHE A 39 4.47 -2.62 -30.31
C PHE A 39 5.49 -3.78 -30.38
N ASP A 40 6.28 -3.93 -29.32
CA ASP A 40 7.01 -5.18 -29.04
C ASP A 40 6.17 -6.01 -28.03
N PRO A 41 5.59 -7.14 -28.46
CA PRO A 41 4.77 -8.00 -27.60
C PRO A 41 5.56 -8.63 -26.43
N ALA A 42 6.89 -8.57 -26.42
CA ALA A 42 7.72 -9.05 -25.30
C ALA A 42 7.78 -8.05 -24.12
N LEU A 43 7.48 -6.76 -24.34
CA LEU A 43 7.48 -5.70 -23.30
C LEU A 43 6.11 -5.50 -22.62
N GLY A 44 5.07 -6.19 -23.08
CA GLY A 44 3.67 -6.03 -22.63
C GLY A 44 3.34 -6.58 -21.25
N LYS A 45 4.22 -7.37 -20.63
CA LYS A 45 4.07 -7.82 -19.24
C LYS A 45 4.77 -6.85 -18.29
N ARG A 46 4.36 -5.58 -18.28
CA ARG A 46 4.63 -4.74 -17.10
C ARG A 46 3.79 -5.32 -15.96
N SER A 47 4.40 -6.23 -15.20
CA SER A 47 3.81 -6.90 -14.05
C SER A 47 3.00 -5.88 -13.26
N ARG A 48 1.70 -6.13 -13.08
CA ARG A 48 0.85 -5.38 -12.15
C ARG A 48 1.58 -5.44 -10.80
N GLY A 49 2.27 -4.36 -10.45
CA GLY A 49 3.21 -4.38 -9.34
C GLY A 49 2.42 -4.39 -8.05
N VAL A 50 2.58 -5.39 -7.21
CA VAL A 50 1.98 -5.38 -5.87
C VAL A 50 2.86 -4.53 -4.97
N GLU A 51 2.27 -3.58 -4.27
CA GLU A 51 2.95 -2.79 -3.26
C GLU A 51 2.39 -3.13 -1.87
N PHE A 52 3.29 -3.31 -0.91
CA PHE A 52 2.94 -3.63 0.45
C PHE A 52 3.28 -2.49 1.38
N PHE A 53 2.40 -2.22 2.33
CA PHE A 53 2.56 -1.21 3.36
C PHE A 53 2.29 -1.84 4.73
N TRP A 54 2.90 -1.29 5.77
CA TRP A 54 2.77 -1.83 7.12
C TRP A 54 2.45 -0.72 8.12
N LEU A 55 1.49 -0.96 9.01
CA LEU A 55 1.29 -0.17 10.21
C LEU A 55 1.72 -0.98 11.42
N CYS A 56 2.52 -0.38 12.31
CA CYS A 56 2.89 -1.00 13.57
C CYS A 56 1.65 -1.26 14.46
N PRO A 57 1.72 -2.12 15.49
CA PRO A 57 0.58 -2.46 16.34
C PRO A 57 -0.18 -1.23 16.87
N LYS A 58 0.55 -0.19 17.30
CA LYS A 58 -0.04 1.05 17.82
C LYS A 58 -0.82 1.81 16.75
N CYS A 59 -0.23 2.02 15.58
CA CYS A 59 -0.88 2.75 14.49
C CYS A 59 -2.02 1.96 13.86
N ALA A 60 -1.89 0.64 13.73
CA ALA A 60 -2.97 -0.22 13.21
C ALA A 60 -4.22 -0.19 14.11
N GLY A 61 -4.04 0.12 15.40
CA GLY A 61 -5.14 0.30 16.34
C GLY A 61 -5.94 1.59 16.15
N SER A 62 -5.46 2.60 15.42
CA SER A 62 -6.18 3.89 15.25
C SER A 62 -6.20 4.41 13.82
N LEU A 63 -5.40 3.83 12.93
CA LEU A 63 -5.27 4.19 11.53
C LEU A 63 -5.44 2.98 10.63
N THR A 64 -5.89 3.24 9.41
CA THR A 64 -5.94 2.32 8.28
C THR A 64 -5.32 2.99 7.06
N LEU A 65 -4.96 2.20 6.04
CA LEU A 65 -4.48 2.70 4.76
C LEU A 65 -5.59 2.58 3.71
N ILE A 66 -5.72 3.60 2.87
CA ILE A 66 -6.66 3.65 1.75
C ILE A 66 -5.89 4.05 0.50
N TYR A 67 -6.28 3.50 -0.65
CA TYR A 67 -5.77 3.97 -1.94
C TYR A 67 -6.67 5.10 -2.46
N CYS A 68 -6.11 6.28 -2.63
CA CYS A 68 -6.77 7.43 -3.26
C CYS A 68 -6.21 7.62 -4.67
N ARG A 69 -7.07 7.48 -5.68
CA ARG A 69 -6.68 7.67 -7.09
C ARG A 69 -6.05 9.05 -7.29
N GLY A 70 -4.90 9.09 -7.94
CA GLY A 70 -4.13 10.32 -8.20
C GLY A 70 -3.24 10.80 -7.04
N VAL A 71 -3.46 10.32 -5.82
CA VAL A 71 -2.64 10.66 -4.63
C VAL A 71 -1.73 9.50 -4.21
N GLY A 72 -2.23 8.27 -4.33
CA GLY A 72 -1.55 7.06 -3.84
C GLY A 72 -2.15 6.58 -2.52
N VAL A 73 -1.33 5.90 -1.71
CA VAL A 73 -1.78 5.32 -0.43
C VAL A 73 -1.72 6.37 0.68
N THR A 74 -2.84 6.58 1.37
CA THR A 74 -3.02 7.57 2.43
C THR A 74 -3.46 6.92 3.75
N THR A 75 -3.11 7.56 4.88
CA THR A 75 -3.51 7.12 6.22
C THR A 75 -4.80 7.79 6.67
N HIS A 76 -5.76 7.01 7.16
CA HIS A 76 -7.04 7.49 7.66
C HIS A 76 -7.36 6.91 9.05
N PRO A 77 -8.08 7.63 9.93
CA PRO A 77 -8.55 7.07 11.19
C PRO A 77 -9.46 5.86 10.98
N VAL A 78 -9.29 4.79 11.77
CA VAL A 78 -10.27 3.70 11.77
C VAL A 78 -11.50 4.16 12.55
N HIS A 79 -12.67 4.06 11.93
CA HIS A 79 -13.91 4.33 12.64
C HIS A 79 -14.07 3.30 13.79
N PRO A 80 -14.40 3.72 15.02
CA PRO A 80 -14.47 2.82 16.18
C PRO A 80 -15.37 1.60 15.96
N LEU A 81 -16.44 1.75 15.18
CA LEU A 81 -17.39 0.68 14.88
C LEU A 81 -16.82 -0.46 14.00
N LEU A 82 -15.72 -0.23 13.28
CA LEU A 82 -15.10 -1.26 12.43
C LEU A 82 -14.15 -2.19 13.22
N LYS A 83 -13.86 -1.89 14.49
CA LYS A 83 -12.98 -2.71 15.34
C LYS A 83 -13.66 -3.93 15.94
N ALA A 84 -14.99 -4.00 15.91
CA ALA A 84 -15.77 -5.05 16.58
C ALA A 84 -15.84 -6.39 15.82
N ALA A 85 -15.20 -6.50 14.66
CA ALA A 85 -15.16 -7.72 13.85
C ALA A 85 -13.70 -8.13 13.60
N SER A 86 -13.07 -8.81 14.55
CA SER A 86 -11.76 -9.47 14.39
C SER A 86 -11.65 -10.65 15.33
#